data_AF-A0A833U5X5-F1
#
_entry.id   AF-A0A833U5X5-F1
#
_cell.length_a   1.000
_cell.length_b   1.000
_cell.length_c   1.000
_cell.angle_alpha   90.00
_cell.angle_beta   90.00
_cell.angle_gamma   90.00
#
_symmetry.space_group_name_H-M   'P 1'
#
loop_
_entity.id
_entity.type
_entity.pdbx_description
1 polymer ?
#
loop_
_entity_poly.entity_id
_entity_poly.type
_entity_poly.pdbx_seq_one_letter_code
_entity_poly.pdbx_strand_id
1 'polypeptide(L)'
;QNNSLPILTSSPPKPAITNKQALHFCIFISDTRISEIMPYQHQQHDHHQQHKNLSTILPKRIILMRHGESAGNLDTSAYTTIPDHQIHLTSVGLTQAHLSGANLRDLISGSSSSHWRVYFYVSPYARTRSTLREVGRSFSKRRVIGVREECRVREQDFGNFQVEERMKAIKETRERFGRFFYRFPEGESAADVFDRVSSFLESLWRDIDMNRLHHDPSHDLNLIIISHGLTSRVFLMKWFKWTVEQFEHLNNLGNCEFRVIELGSGGEYSLAIHHTEDEMREWGLDSEMIADQKWRAHANKGAWNENCPWYLDAFFDHLADSDENDEDDKTPNDASSISA
;
A
#
# COMPACT_ATOMS: atom_id res chain seq x y z
N GLN A 1 49.37 -44.19 27.66
CA GLN A 1 49.07 -45.12 28.75
C GLN A 1 47.75 -44.68 29.39
N ASN A 2 46.74 -45.56 29.31
CA ASN A 2 45.51 -45.74 30.12
C ASN A 2 44.75 -44.47 30.58
N ASN A 3 43.57 -44.11 30.07
CA ASN A 3 42.32 -44.84 29.74
C ASN A 3 41.66 -45.50 30.96
N SER A 4 40.45 -45.02 31.36
CA SER A 4 39.32 -45.79 31.92
C SER A 4 38.11 -44.91 32.30
N LEU A 5 37.03 -45.03 31.51
CA LEU A 5 35.61 -44.81 31.88
C LEU A 5 35.14 -45.89 32.89
N PRO A 6 34.03 -45.71 33.63
CA PRO A 6 32.67 -46.17 33.21
C PRO A 6 31.52 -45.28 33.79
N ILE A 7 30.20 -45.43 33.57
CA ILE A 7 29.24 -46.12 32.67
C ILE A 7 27.85 -45.48 32.96
N LEU A 8 26.98 -45.49 31.93
CA LEU A 8 25.54 -45.20 31.94
C LEU A 8 24.75 -45.79 33.13
N THR A 9 23.72 -45.05 33.59
CA THR A 9 22.48 -45.67 34.10
C THR A 9 21.23 -44.96 33.58
N SER A 10 20.22 -45.79 33.36
CA SER A 10 19.03 -45.66 32.54
C SER A 10 17.85 -44.96 33.22
N SER A 11 17.04 -44.28 32.40
CA SER A 11 15.68 -43.80 32.68
C SER A 11 14.68 -44.91 33.05
N PRO A 12 13.76 -44.70 34.02
CA PRO A 12 12.53 -45.49 34.18
C PRO A 12 11.28 -44.78 33.59
N PRO A 13 10.16 -45.52 33.41
CA PRO A 13 9.23 -45.29 32.30
C PRO A 13 8.03 -44.38 32.61
N LYS A 14 7.44 -43.84 31.53
CA LYS A 14 6.13 -43.16 31.51
C LYS A 14 5.00 -44.15 31.84
N PRO A 15 3.97 -43.75 32.60
CA PRO A 15 2.68 -44.44 32.55
C PRO A 15 1.84 -43.86 31.40
N ALA A 16 1.42 -44.75 30.49
CA ALA A 16 0.34 -44.51 29.55
C ALA A 16 -1.00 -44.76 30.26
N ILE A 17 -1.92 -43.79 30.24
CA ILE A 17 -3.34 -44.04 30.50
C ILE A 17 -4.17 -43.30 29.45
N THR A 18 -5.16 -44.04 29.00
CA THR A 18 -5.97 -44.00 27.79
C THR A 18 -7.09 -42.97 27.77
N ASN A 19 -7.45 -42.53 26.56
CA ASN A 19 -8.71 -41.88 26.20
C ASN A 19 -9.94 -42.63 26.77
N LYS A 20 -10.83 -41.91 27.46
CA LYS A 20 -12.30 -42.06 27.34
C LYS A 20 -13.03 -41.04 28.24
N GLN A 21 -13.97 -40.34 27.62
CA GLN A 21 -15.25 -39.84 28.16
C GLN A 21 -15.13 -38.68 29.18
N ALA A 22 -15.75 -37.52 29.04
CA ALA A 22 -17.02 -37.04 28.46
C ALA A 22 -17.72 -36.25 29.58
N LEU A 23 -18.26 -35.09 29.18
CA LEU A 23 -19.31 -34.26 29.76
C LEU A 23 -19.90 -34.67 31.13
N HIS A 24 -20.02 -33.67 32.02
CA HIS A 24 -21.09 -33.49 33.02
C HIS A 24 -20.90 -32.09 33.64
N PHE A 25 -21.88 -31.24 33.98
CA PHE A 25 -23.34 -31.40 34.03
C PHE A 25 -24.03 -30.05 34.38
N CYS A 26 -25.30 -29.92 33.98
CA CYS A 26 -26.45 -29.15 34.55
C CYS A 26 -26.38 -27.61 34.63
N ILE A 27 -27.26 -26.83 33.98
CA ILE A 27 -28.75 -26.80 33.97
C ILE A 27 -29.34 -26.69 35.39
N PHE A 28 -29.78 -25.47 35.74
CA PHE A 28 -30.81 -25.24 36.74
C PHE A 28 -32.01 -24.58 36.05
N ILE A 29 -33.10 -25.34 35.99
CA ILE A 29 -34.46 -24.83 35.81
C ILE A 29 -35.05 -24.72 37.21
N SER A 30 -35.63 -23.57 37.54
CA SER A 30 -36.62 -23.47 38.62
C SER A 30 -37.87 -22.79 38.08
N ASP A 31 -38.96 -23.51 38.29
CA ASP A 31 -40.30 -23.41 37.72
C ASP A 31 -41.18 -22.36 38.44
N THR A 32 -42.35 -22.12 37.83
CA THR A 32 -43.63 -21.59 38.35
C THR A 32 -44.03 -20.13 38.04
N ARG A 33 -44.78 -19.93 36.95
CA ARG A 33 -46.27 -19.87 36.93
C ARG A 33 -46.82 -19.42 35.58
N ILE A 34 -47.66 -20.26 34.99
CA ILE A 34 -48.52 -19.97 33.84
C ILE A 34 -49.82 -19.34 34.34
N SER A 35 -50.22 -18.18 33.80
CA SER A 35 -51.57 -17.89 33.26
C SER A 35 -51.74 -16.39 33.01
N GLU A 36 -51.70 -15.99 31.74
CA GLU A 36 -52.75 -15.17 31.11
C GLU A 36 -52.41 -14.99 29.62
N ILE A 37 -53.35 -15.44 28.78
CA ILE A 37 -53.29 -15.39 27.32
C ILE A 37 -54.10 -14.17 26.87
N MET A 38 -53.48 -13.23 26.17
CA MET A 38 -54.11 -12.32 25.19
C MET A 38 -53.08 -11.99 24.09
N PRO A 39 -53.49 -11.85 22.81
CA PRO A 39 -52.60 -12.01 21.67
C PRO A 39 -51.89 -10.71 21.32
N TYR A 40 -50.57 -10.74 21.11
CA TYR A 40 -49.84 -9.66 20.46
C TYR A 40 -49.23 -10.14 19.16
N GLN A 41 -49.56 -9.39 18.11
CA GLN A 41 -49.34 -9.68 16.70
C GLN A 41 -47.87 -9.90 16.38
N HIS A 42 -47.60 -10.84 15.46
CA HIS A 42 -46.32 -10.97 14.77
C HIS A 42 -45.95 -9.65 14.07
N GLN A 43 -44.86 -9.04 14.51
CA GLN A 43 -44.00 -8.22 13.66
C GLN A 43 -42.61 -8.85 13.68
N GLN A 44 -42.40 -9.80 12.77
CA GLN A 44 -41.06 -10.00 12.22
C GLN A 44 -40.79 -8.77 11.34
N HIS A 45 -40.11 -7.79 11.91
CA HIS A 45 -39.50 -6.72 11.12
C HIS A 45 -38.05 -7.08 10.89
N ASP A 46 -37.71 -7.19 9.62
CA ASP A 46 -36.41 -7.45 9.04
C ASP A 46 -35.31 -6.60 9.69
N HIS A 47 -34.42 -7.25 10.43
CA HIS A 47 -33.14 -6.69 10.86
C HIS A 47 -32.03 -6.88 9.81
N HIS A 48 -32.39 -7.08 8.54
CA HIS A 48 -31.44 -7.16 7.42
C HIS A 48 -31.79 -6.09 6.38
N GLN A 49 -30.75 -5.39 5.92
CA GLN A 49 -30.77 -4.35 4.88
C GLN A 49 -31.15 -2.93 5.31
N GLN A 50 -30.27 -2.31 6.08
CA GLN A 50 -30.02 -0.87 5.94
C GLN A 50 -28.53 -0.52 6.15
N HIS A 51 -27.62 -1.30 5.55
CA HIS A 51 -26.35 -0.73 5.12
C HIS A 51 -26.66 0.20 3.95
N LYS A 52 -26.97 1.46 4.24
CA LYS A 52 -26.92 2.51 3.22
C LYS A 52 -25.55 2.39 2.56
N ASN A 53 -25.52 2.16 1.24
CA ASN A 53 -24.36 2.36 0.38
C ASN A 53 -23.88 3.80 0.57
N LEU A 54 -23.09 4.05 1.60
CA LEU A 54 -22.25 5.23 1.67
C LEU A 54 -21.22 5.01 0.57
N SER A 55 -21.41 5.67 -0.57
CA SER A 55 -20.39 5.73 -1.62
C SER A 55 -19.07 6.07 -0.94
N THR A 56 -18.08 5.18 -1.05
CA THR A 56 -16.78 5.38 -0.45
C THR A 56 -16.20 6.68 -0.97
N ILE A 57 -15.99 7.67 -0.10
CA ILE A 57 -15.40 8.96 -0.52
C ILE A 57 -13.91 8.75 -0.61
N LEU A 58 -13.42 8.78 -1.85
CA LEU A 58 -12.01 8.61 -2.14
C LEU A 58 -11.26 9.93 -1.92
N PRO A 59 -10.01 9.88 -1.44
CA PRO A 59 -9.14 11.04 -1.46
C PRO A 59 -9.09 11.68 -2.85
N LYS A 60 -9.13 13.01 -2.91
CA LYS A 60 -8.94 13.74 -4.16
C LYS A 60 -7.52 13.52 -4.69
N ARG A 61 -6.53 13.48 -3.79
CA ARG A 61 -5.11 13.28 -4.15
C ARG A 61 -4.39 12.36 -3.19
N ILE A 62 -3.44 11.60 -3.72
CA ILE A 62 -2.40 10.90 -3.00
C ILE A 62 -1.07 11.43 -3.52
N ILE A 63 -0.29 12.05 -2.64
CA ILE A 63 0.92 12.79 -2.99
C ILE A 63 2.11 12.06 -2.36
N LEU A 64 3.00 11.53 -3.19
CA LEU A 64 4.23 10.89 -2.75
C LEU A 64 5.35 11.92 -2.75
N MET A 65 6.03 12.10 -1.63
CA MET A 65 7.13 13.05 -1.49
C MET A 65 8.37 12.37 -0.97
N ARG A 66 9.52 12.59 -1.62
CA ARG A 66 10.81 12.20 -1.07
C ARG A 66 11.27 13.21 -0.02
N HIS A 67 11.96 12.74 1.01
CA HIS A 67 12.62 13.62 1.97
C HIS A 67 13.59 14.62 1.31
N GLY A 68 13.90 15.71 2.01
CA GLY A 68 14.92 16.68 1.58
C GLY A 68 16.34 16.12 1.62
N GLU A 69 17.30 16.87 1.12
CA GLU A 69 18.70 16.47 1.13
C GLU A 69 19.17 16.12 2.55
N SER A 70 19.83 14.97 2.67
CA SER A 70 20.37 14.47 3.93
C SER A 70 21.89 14.36 3.90
N ALA A 71 22.51 14.26 5.07
CA ALA A 71 23.96 14.08 5.18
C ALA A 71 24.45 12.89 4.33
N GLY A 72 23.69 11.79 4.32
CA GLY A 72 23.97 10.61 3.49
C GLY A 72 23.75 10.80 1.99
N ASN A 73 23.13 11.89 1.54
CA ASN A 73 23.07 12.23 0.11
C ASN A 73 24.30 13.03 -0.35
N LEU A 74 24.89 13.83 0.55
CA LEU A 74 26.13 14.55 0.27
C LEU A 74 27.35 13.64 0.38
N ASP A 75 27.36 12.80 1.41
CA ASP A 75 28.48 11.91 1.70
C ASP A 75 27.96 10.54 2.12
N THR A 76 28.18 9.54 1.27
CA THR A 76 27.79 8.15 1.55
C THR A 76 28.57 7.55 2.71
N SER A 77 29.72 8.13 3.10
CA SER A 77 30.47 7.69 4.28
C SER A 77 29.65 7.84 5.57
N ALA A 78 28.64 8.71 5.60
CA ALA A 78 27.76 8.88 6.75
C ALA A 78 27.09 7.55 7.18
N TYR A 79 26.78 6.67 6.21
CA TYR A 79 26.17 5.36 6.46
C TYR A 79 27.15 4.32 7.04
N THR A 80 28.43 4.66 7.19
CA THR A 80 29.43 3.79 7.85
C THR A 80 29.39 3.89 9.37
N THR A 81 28.91 5.01 9.90
CA THR A 81 28.96 5.33 11.34
C THR A 81 27.60 5.69 11.93
N ILE A 82 26.69 6.21 11.11
CA ILE A 82 25.34 6.60 11.52
C ILE A 82 24.34 5.61 10.93
N PRO A 83 23.49 4.97 11.75
CA PRO A 83 22.43 4.10 11.23
C PRO A 83 21.52 4.86 10.26
N ASP A 84 21.13 4.24 9.14
CA ASP A 84 20.38 4.92 8.07
C ASP A 84 19.14 5.68 8.60
N HIS A 85 18.36 5.04 9.47
CA HIS A 85 17.16 5.64 10.06
C HIS A 85 17.42 6.92 10.89
N GLN A 86 18.67 7.16 11.33
CA GLN A 86 19.10 8.32 12.12
C GLN A 86 19.77 9.41 11.27
N ILE A 87 20.00 9.19 9.98
CA ILE A 87 20.59 10.20 9.11
C ILE A 87 19.66 11.42 9.02
N HIS A 88 20.20 12.59 9.37
CA HIS A 88 19.48 13.86 9.41
C HIS A 88 19.55 14.64 8.09
N LEU A 89 18.60 15.57 7.92
CA LEU A 89 18.64 16.54 6.84
C LEU A 89 19.81 17.52 6.99
N THR A 90 20.30 18.02 5.86
CA THR A 90 21.20 19.18 5.82
C THR A 90 20.39 20.48 6.00
N SER A 91 21.08 21.61 6.19
CA SER A 91 20.42 22.93 6.18
C SER A 91 19.74 23.22 4.84
N VAL A 92 20.33 22.76 3.74
CA VAL A 92 19.75 22.81 2.39
C VAL A 92 18.49 21.96 2.33
N GLY A 93 18.53 20.73 2.84
CA GLY A 93 17.37 19.83 2.90
C GLY A 93 16.19 20.39 3.71
N LEU A 94 16.46 21.11 4.80
CA LEU A 94 15.43 21.82 5.56
C LEU A 94 14.78 22.94 4.74
N THR A 95 15.60 23.70 4.00
CA THR A 95 15.12 24.79 3.13
C THR A 95 14.30 24.25 1.96
N GLN A 96 14.76 23.16 1.33
CA GLN A 96 14.01 22.42 0.30
C GLN A 96 12.64 21.99 0.82
N ALA A 97 12.58 21.39 2.01
CA ALA A 97 11.33 20.93 2.60
C ALA A 97 10.36 22.09 2.91
N HIS A 98 10.87 23.22 3.39
CA HIS A 98 10.06 24.40 3.63
C HIS A 98 9.43 24.94 2.33
N LEU A 99 10.25 25.08 1.27
CA LEU A 99 9.79 25.55 -0.04
C LEU A 99 8.79 24.57 -0.67
N SER A 100 9.09 23.27 -0.67
CA SER A 100 8.17 22.27 -1.20
C SER A 100 6.86 22.22 -0.41
N GLY A 101 6.88 22.53 0.88
CA GLY A 101 5.66 22.71 1.67
C GLY A 101 4.78 23.85 1.16
N ALA A 102 5.38 24.99 0.79
CA ALA A 102 4.65 26.11 0.18
C ALA A 102 4.06 25.71 -1.19
N ASN A 103 4.86 25.06 -2.03
CA ASN A 103 4.41 24.57 -3.34
C ASN A 103 3.23 23.57 -3.21
N LEU A 104 3.31 22.63 -2.26
CA LEU A 104 2.22 21.69 -1.98
C LEU A 104 0.95 22.40 -1.52
N ARG A 105 1.08 23.40 -0.64
CA ARG A 105 -0.06 24.18 -0.18
C ARG A 105 -0.72 24.91 -1.34
N ASP A 106 0.07 25.55 -2.20
CA ASP A 106 -0.44 26.32 -3.33
C ASP A 106 -1.17 25.40 -4.32
N LEU A 107 -0.57 24.25 -4.64
CA LEU A 107 -1.17 23.18 -5.45
C LEU A 107 -2.53 22.74 -4.90
N ILE A 108 -2.60 22.40 -3.61
CA ILE A 108 -3.83 21.90 -2.98
C ILE A 108 -4.89 23.01 -2.92
N SER A 109 -4.46 24.25 -2.65
CA SER A 109 -5.37 25.40 -2.53
C SER A 109 -5.89 25.93 -3.86
N GLY A 110 -5.20 25.65 -4.96
CA GLY A 110 -5.63 25.96 -6.33
C GLY A 110 -6.72 25.03 -6.87
N SER A 111 -7.13 24.02 -6.10
CA SER A 111 -8.28 23.14 -6.44
C SER A 111 -9.58 23.94 -6.51
N SER A 112 -10.56 23.45 -7.29
CA SER A 112 -11.88 24.07 -7.42
C SER A 112 -12.64 24.20 -6.09
N SER A 113 -12.27 23.39 -5.08
CA SER A 113 -12.84 23.45 -3.74
C SER A 113 -12.02 24.32 -2.79
N SER A 114 -12.65 25.34 -2.19
CA SER A 114 -12.09 26.11 -1.08
C SER A 114 -11.96 25.29 0.23
N HIS A 115 -12.62 24.13 0.25
CA HIS A 115 -12.76 23.22 1.37
C HIS A 115 -11.87 21.98 1.17
N TRP A 116 -10.58 22.12 1.44
CA TRP A 116 -9.63 21.01 1.43
C TRP A 116 -9.05 20.70 2.82
N ARG A 117 -8.60 19.46 3.01
CA ARG A 117 -7.89 18.93 4.18
C ARG A 117 -6.70 18.08 3.76
N VAL A 118 -5.71 17.99 4.65
CA VAL A 118 -4.52 17.15 4.47
C VAL A 118 -4.36 16.16 5.61
N TYR A 119 -3.97 14.94 5.26
CA TYR A 119 -3.55 13.90 6.20
C TYR A 119 -2.15 13.43 5.81
N PHE A 120 -1.23 13.37 6.78
CA PHE A 120 0.15 12.96 6.51
C PHE A 120 0.40 11.52 6.93
N TYR A 121 1.06 10.76 6.07
CA TYR A 121 1.81 9.57 6.44
C TYR A 121 3.30 9.89 6.34
N VAL A 122 4.11 9.42 7.28
CA VAL A 122 5.55 9.70 7.30
C VAL A 122 6.34 8.46 7.69
N SER A 123 7.42 8.18 6.97
CA SER A 123 8.39 7.18 7.40
C SER A 123 9.01 7.56 8.76
N PRO A 124 9.33 6.59 9.63
CA PRO A 124 9.92 6.86 10.95
C PRO A 124 11.33 7.46 10.91
N TYR A 125 11.97 7.56 9.74
CA TYR A 125 13.36 8.00 9.63
C TYR A 125 13.51 9.50 9.98
N ALA A 126 14.66 9.87 10.56
CA ALA A 126 14.91 11.22 11.05
C ALA A 126 14.78 12.27 9.93
N ARG A 127 15.26 11.97 8.71
CA ARG A 127 15.15 12.82 7.52
C ARG A 127 13.70 13.05 7.05
N THR A 128 12.86 12.02 7.05
CA THR A 128 11.45 12.14 6.64
C THR A 128 10.63 12.89 7.69
N ARG A 129 10.86 12.62 8.98
CA ARG A 129 10.23 13.36 10.09
C ARG A 129 10.63 14.84 10.10
N SER A 130 11.88 15.15 9.77
CA SER A 130 12.34 16.55 9.63
C SER A 130 11.73 17.23 8.41
N THR A 131 11.61 16.52 7.28
CA THR A 131 10.91 17.01 6.09
C THR A 131 9.45 17.35 6.42
N LEU A 132 8.74 16.44 7.10
CA LEU A 132 7.37 16.68 7.55
C LEU A 132 7.23 17.94 8.40
N ARG A 133 8.15 18.17 9.34
CA ARG A 133 8.11 19.35 10.21
C ARG A 133 8.18 20.64 9.40
N GLU A 134 9.05 20.72 8.41
CA GLU A 134 9.20 21.91 7.57
C GLU A 134 8.05 22.07 6.56
N VAL A 135 7.61 20.99 5.91
CA VAL A 135 6.42 20.98 5.04
C VAL A 135 5.17 21.40 5.80
N GLY A 136 5.00 20.90 7.03
CA GLY A 136 3.85 21.17 7.89
C GLY A 136 3.70 22.64 8.27
N ARG A 137 4.76 23.45 8.24
CA ARG A 137 4.72 24.89 8.53
C ARG A 137 3.87 25.66 7.50
N SER A 138 3.73 25.13 6.29
CA SER A 138 2.91 25.74 5.24
C SER A 138 1.42 25.51 5.43
N PHE A 139 1.02 24.65 6.36
CA PHE A 139 -0.39 24.30 6.61
C PHE A 139 -0.86 24.84 7.95
N SER A 140 -2.02 25.52 7.95
CA SER A 140 -2.67 25.87 9.21
C SER A 140 -3.16 24.61 9.94
N LYS A 141 -3.13 24.63 11.29
CA LYS A 141 -3.60 23.51 12.12
C LYS A 141 -5.03 23.04 11.80
N ARG A 142 -5.90 23.93 11.28
CA ARG A 142 -7.28 23.60 10.89
C ARG A 142 -7.38 22.78 9.60
N ARG A 143 -6.35 22.84 8.74
CA ARG A 143 -6.30 22.12 7.46
C ARG A 143 -5.69 20.72 7.62
N VAL A 144 -4.85 20.52 8.64
CA VAL A 144 -4.23 19.23 8.96
C VAL A 144 -5.14 18.41 9.87
N ILE A 145 -5.73 17.34 9.34
CA ILE A 145 -6.68 16.50 10.10
C ILE A 145 -6.01 15.33 10.80
N GLY A 146 -4.77 15.00 10.44
CA GLY A 146 -3.99 13.97 11.12
C GLY A 146 -2.61 13.74 10.54
N VAL A 147 -1.80 13.06 11.33
CA VAL A 147 -0.45 12.60 10.98
C VAL A 147 -0.31 11.19 11.53
N ARG A 148 0.26 10.27 10.74
CA ARG A 148 0.62 8.93 11.19
C ARG A 148 2.04 8.58 10.77
N GLU A 149 2.83 8.11 11.71
CA GLU A 149 4.10 7.45 11.40
C GLU A 149 3.80 6.04 10.87
N GLU A 150 4.38 5.68 9.72
CA GLU A 150 4.16 4.40 9.06
C GLU A 150 5.50 3.73 8.74
N CYS A 151 5.79 2.65 9.44
CA CYS A 151 7.07 1.95 9.32
C CYS A 151 7.25 1.27 7.97
N ARG A 152 6.15 0.87 7.30
CA ARG A 152 6.18 0.18 6.01
C ARG A 152 6.52 1.08 4.83
N VAL A 153 6.58 2.41 5.02
CA VAL A 153 7.01 3.37 3.98
C VAL A 153 8.44 3.88 4.19
N ARG A 154 9.28 3.16 4.95
CA ARG A 154 10.73 3.40 5.08
C ARG A 154 11.51 3.02 3.81
N GLU A 155 12.74 3.52 3.66
CA GLU A 155 13.61 3.20 2.52
C GLU A 155 13.98 1.70 2.49
N GLN A 156 14.42 1.21 1.33
CA GLN A 156 15.05 -0.11 1.22
C GLN A 156 16.21 -0.23 2.20
N ASP A 157 16.23 -1.31 2.98
CA ASP A 157 17.37 -1.61 3.84
C ASP A 157 18.56 -2.11 2.99
N PHE A 158 19.73 -1.51 3.19
CA PHE A 158 20.98 -1.92 2.54
C PHE A 158 21.90 -2.74 3.47
N GLY A 159 21.40 -3.14 4.64
CA GLY A 159 22.15 -3.75 5.73
C GLY A 159 22.57 -2.72 6.81
N ASN A 160 23.18 -3.22 7.88
CA ASN A 160 23.46 -2.43 9.09
C ASN A 160 24.32 -1.17 8.86
N PHE A 161 25.55 -1.35 8.38
CA PHE A 161 26.48 -0.28 8.04
C PHE A 161 27.04 -0.48 6.63
N GLN A 162 27.12 0.61 5.88
CA GLN A 162 27.47 0.60 4.46
C GLN A 162 28.96 0.89 4.26
N VAL A 163 29.81 -0.12 4.50
CA VAL A 163 31.27 -0.02 4.26
C VAL A 163 31.55 0.23 2.78
N GLU A 164 32.30 1.27 2.46
CA GLU A 164 32.42 1.82 1.11
C GLU A 164 32.90 0.81 0.07
N GLU A 165 33.99 0.08 0.35
CA GLU A 165 34.54 -0.92 -0.58
C GLU A 165 33.55 -2.07 -0.83
N ARG A 166 32.86 -2.51 0.22
CA ARG A 166 31.83 -3.55 0.14
C ARG A 166 30.65 -3.05 -0.69
N MET A 167 30.22 -1.81 -0.48
CA MET A 167 29.11 -1.21 -1.21
C MET A 167 29.40 -1.02 -2.69
N LYS A 168 30.65 -0.71 -3.06
CA LYS A 168 31.05 -0.62 -4.47
C LYS A 168 30.88 -1.97 -5.18
N ALA A 169 31.41 -3.05 -4.61
CA ALA A 169 31.28 -4.40 -5.18
C ALA A 169 29.81 -4.86 -5.24
N ILE A 170 29.02 -4.53 -4.21
CA ILE A 170 27.57 -4.80 -4.16
C ILE A 170 26.84 -4.07 -5.30
N LYS A 171 27.12 -2.78 -5.53
CA LYS A 171 26.49 -1.99 -6.60
C LYS A 171 26.80 -2.56 -7.99
N GLU A 172 28.06 -2.91 -8.24
CA GLU A 172 28.47 -3.55 -9.52
C GLU A 172 27.77 -4.90 -9.73
N THR A 173 27.62 -5.69 -8.68
CA THR A 173 26.89 -6.97 -8.73
C THR A 173 25.41 -6.74 -9.01
N ARG A 174 24.81 -5.75 -8.34
CA ARG A 174 23.40 -5.38 -8.51
C ARG A 174 23.10 -4.92 -9.94
N GLU A 175 23.97 -4.13 -10.54
CA GLU A 175 23.80 -3.68 -11.94
C GLU A 175 23.73 -4.85 -12.91
N ARG A 176 24.49 -5.93 -12.66
CA ARG A 176 24.45 -7.16 -13.48
C ARG A 176 23.26 -8.06 -13.19
N PHE A 177 22.77 -8.07 -11.94
CA PHE A 177 21.69 -8.96 -11.50
C PHE A 177 20.30 -8.42 -11.84
N GLY A 178 20.12 -7.10 -11.84
CA GLY A 178 18.82 -6.44 -11.95
C GLY A 178 18.42 -5.78 -10.63
N ARG A 179 17.70 -4.66 -10.72
CA ARG A 179 17.48 -3.77 -9.56
C ARG A 179 16.39 -4.27 -8.65
N PHE A 180 15.39 -4.97 -9.20
CA PHE A 180 14.19 -5.34 -8.48
C PHE A 180 14.41 -6.53 -7.54
N PHE A 181 14.99 -7.61 -8.05
CA PHE A 181 15.17 -8.87 -7.31
C PHE A 181 16.48 -8.97 -6.53
N TYR A 182 17.46 -8.08 -6.79
CA TYR A 182 18.71 -8.10 -6.04
C TYR A 182 18.47 -7.79 -4.56
N ARG A 183 18.84 -8.73 -3.70
CA ARG A 183 18.77 -8.59 -2.24
C ARG A 183 20.13 -8.18 -1.69
N PHE A 184 20.15 -7.07 -0.96
CA PHE A 184 21.36 -6.64 -0.27
C PHE A 184 21.70 -7.61 0.88
N PRO A 185 22.99 -7.90 1.13
CA PRO A 185 23.39 -8.69 2.29
C PRO A 185 22.86 -8.03 3.57
N GLU A 186 22.13 -8.80 4.39
CA GLU A 186 21.49 -8.31 5.63
C GLU A 186 20.48 -7.17 5.43
N GLY A 187 20.05 -6.94 4.18
CA GLY A 187 19.09 -5.91 3.80
C GLY A 187 17.88 -6.45 3.05
N GLU A 188 17.21 -5.57 2.32
CA GLU A 188 16.01 -5.84 1.55
C GLU A 188 16.33 -5.89 0.04
N SER A 189 15.54 -6.62 -0.74
CA SER A 189 15.36 -6.42 -2.19
C SER A 189 14.22 -5.45 -2.47
N ALA A 190 14.07 -4.94 -3.69
CA ALA A 190 12.89 -4.12 -4.01
C ALA A 190 11.59 -4.93 -3.96
N ALA A 191 11.67 -6.25 -4.20
CA ALA A 191 10.57 -7.18 -3.98
C ALA A 191 10.14 -7.24 -2.50
N ASP A 192 11.09 -7.27 -1.56
CA ASP A 192 10.76 -7.21 -0.12
C ASP A 192 10.08 -5.87 0.24
N VAL A 193 10.52 -4.77 -0.39
CA VAL A 193 9.87 -3.45 -0.27
C VAL A 193 8.45 -3.48 -0.83
N PHE A 194 8.23 -4.17 -1.96
CA PHE A 194 6.93 -4.32 -2.61
C PHE A 194 5.91 -5.02 -1.71
N ASP A 195 6.32 -6.06 -0.98
CA ASP A 195 5.43 -6.78 -0.07
C ASP A 195 4.96 -5.91 1.10
N ARG A 196 5.87 -5.19 1.76
CA ARG A 196 5.50 -4.30 2.87
C ARG A 196 4.68 -3.10 2.41
N VAL A 197 4.95 -2.55 1.22
CA VAL A 197 4.15 -1.47 0.63
C VAL A 197 2.75 -1.99 0.25
N SER A 198 2.64 -3.22 -0.25
CA SER A 198 1.35 -3.87 -0.52
C SER A 198 0.48 -3.94 0.75
N SER A 199 1.05 -4.40 1.86
CA SER A 199 0.36 -4.42 3.16
C SER A 199 -0.05 -3.02 3.65
N PHE A 200 0.79 -2.00 3.41
CA PHE A 200 0.44 -0.61 3.72
C PHE A 200 -0.77 -0.16 2.90
N LEU A 201 -0.81 -0.44 1.59
CA LEU A 201 -1.92 -0.08 0.72
C LEU A 201 -3.24 -0.72 1.16
N GLU A 202 -3.23 -1.99 1.57
CA GLU A 202 -4.42 -2.64 2.14
C GLU A 202 -4.95 -1.90 3.38
N SER A 203 -4.03 -1.48 4.26
CA SER A 203 -4.38 -0.73 5.46
C SER A 203 -4.92 0.67 5.11
N LEU A 204 -4.31 1.33 4.12
CA LEU A 204 -4.74 2.63 3.62
C LEU A 204 -6.16 2.55 3.02
N TRP A 205 -6.42 1.56 2.17
CA TRP A 205 -7.75 1.31 1.61
C TRP A 205 -8.78 1.05 2.70
N ARG A 206 -8.44 0.26 3.72
CA ARG A 206 -9.31 0.04 4.89
C ARG A 206 -9.63 1.32 5.63
N ASP A 207 -8.65 2.21 5.79
CA ASP A 207 -8.82 3.47 6.49
C ASP A 207 -9.69 4.45 5.70
N ILE A 208 -9.58 4.46 4.38
CA ILE A 208 -10.46 5.22 3.47
C ILE A 208 -11.89 4.65 3.54
N ASP A 209 -12.03 3.33 3.37
CA ASP A 209 -13.34 2.67 3.28
C ASP A 209 -14.17 2.80 4.56
N MET A 210 -13.52 2.64 5.72
CA MET A 210 -14.17 2.83 7.02
C MET A 210 -14.23 4.28 7.50
N ASN A 211 -13.84 5.25 6.68
CA ASN A 211 -13.70 6.67 7.05
C ASN A 211 -12.96 6.90 8.39
N ARG A 212 -11.88 6.15 8.64
CA ARG A 212 -11.08 6.24 9.88
C ARG A 212 -10.25 7.52 9.97
N LEU A 213 -10.15 8.25 8.87
CA LEU A 213 -9.52 9.56 8.81
C LEU A 213 -10.46 10.68 9.29
N HIS A 214 -11.73 10.34 9.58
CA HIS A 214 -12.77 11.26 10.06
C HIS A 214 -12.90 12.52 9.20
N HIS A 215 -12.77 12.35 7.88
CA HIS A 215 -12.89 13.46 6.95
C HIS A 215 -14.37 13.73 6.68
N ASP A 216 -14.68 15.01 6.51
CA ASP A 216 -16.00 15.46 6.07
C ASP A 216 -16.10 15.22 4.55
N PRO A 217 -17.11 14.46 4.08
CA PRO A 217 -17.34 14.18 2.66
C PRO A 217 -17.40 15.40 1.74
N SER A 218 -17.76 16.56 2.30
CA SER A 218 -17.85 17.83 1.55
C SER A 218 -16.48 18.50 1.31
N HIS A 219 -15.40 17.95 1.87
CA HIS A 219 -14.05 18.49 1.74
C HIS A 219 -13.16 17.60 0.87
N ASP A 220 -12.35 18.23 0.01
CA ASP A 220 -11.27 17.56 -0.72
C ASP A 220 -10.24 17.00 0.27
N LEU A 221 -10.10 15.68 0.32
CA LEU A 221 -9.07 15.01 1.11
C LEU A 221 -7.80 14.81 0.29
N ASN A 222 -6.65 15.24 0.82
CA ASN A 222 -5.35 15.05 0.19
C ASN A 222 -4.45 14.26 1.15
N LEU A 223 -4.00 13.10 0.73
CA LEU A 223 -3.05 12.27 1.48
C LEU A 223 -1.64 12.63 1.04
N ILE A 224 -0.76 12.96 1.98
CA ILE A 224 0.64 13.28 1.70
C ILE A 224 1.52 12.24 2.39
N ILE A 225 2.26 11.47 1.61
CA ILE A 225 3.12 10.37 2.07
C ILE A 225 4.57 10.82 1.92
N ILE A 226 5.22 11.16 3.03
CA ILE A 226 6.63 11.57 3.07
C ILE A 226 7.49 10.33 3.31
N SER A 227 8.21 9.93 2.27
CA SER A 227 8.94 8.67 2.16
C SER A 227 10.29 8.89 1.45
N HIS A 228 10.73 7.89 0.68
CA HIS A 228 12.06 7.77 0.11
C HIS A 228 12.00 7.42 -1.38
N GLY A 229 13.15 7.38 -2.04
CA GLY A 229 13.23 7.28 -3.49
C GLY A 229 12.71 5.95 -4.02
N LEU A 230 13.27 4.83 -3.53
CA LEU A 230 12.85 3.51 -4.02
C LEU A 230 11.44 3.17 -3.58
N THR A 231 11.11 3.42 -2.31
CA THR A 231 9.78 3.12 -1.76
C THR A 231 8.67 3.84 -2.51
N SER A 232 8.87 5.09 -2.94
CA SER A 232 7.87 5.83 -3.73
C SER A 232 7.67 5.22 -5.11
N ARG A 233 8.74 4.73 -5.76
CA ARG A 233 8.60 4.00 -7.04
C ARG A 233 7.87 2.68 -6.88
N VAL A 234 8.19 1.94 -5.82
CA VAL A 234 7.53 0.66 -5.50
C VAL A 234 6.04 0.91 -5.19
N PHE A 235 5.72 2.01 -4.52
CA PHE A 235 4.33 2.44 -4.34
C PHE A 235 3.64 2.64 -5.68
N LEU A 236 4.23 3.41 -6.60
CA LEU A 236 3.66 3.66 -7.93
C LEU A 236 3.49 2.36 -8.73
N MET A 237 4.50 1.49 -8.73
CA MET A 237 4.45 0.18 -9.37
C MET A 237 3.27 -0.63 -8.82
N LYS A 238 3.13 -0.73 -7.50
CA LYS A 238 2.03 -1.47 -6.89
C LYS A 238 0.67 -0.83 -7.16
N TRP A 239 0.60 0.51 -7.14
CA TRP A 239 -0.63 1.26 -7.34
C TRP A 239 -1.17 1.11 -8.77
N PHE A 240 -0.31 1.28 -9.75
CA PHE A 240 -0.68 1.22 -11.17
C PHE A 240 -0.51 -0.18 -11.78
N LYS A 241 -0.08 -1.16 -10.99
CA LYS A 241 0.14 -2.55 -11.40
C LYS A 241 1.18 -2.67 -12.53
N TRP A 242 2.20 -1.82 -12.50
CA TRP A 242 3.30 -1.88 -13.46
C TRP A 242 4.13 -3.15 -13.28
N THR A 243 4.70 -3.64 -14.37
CA THR A 243 5.55 -4.83 -14.33
C THR A 243 6.92 -4.54 -13.73
N VAL A 244 7.68 -5.61 -13.51
CA VAL A 244 9.06 -5.49 -13.03
C VAL A 244 9.92 -4.76 -14.04
N GLU A 245 9.77 -5.06 -15.33
CA GLU A 245 10.50 -4.43 -16.43
C GLU A 245 10.23 -2.92 -16.46
N GLN A 246 8.96 -2.52 -16.39
CA GLN A 246 8.58 -1.11 -16.31
C GLN A 246 9.18 -0.44 -15.07
N PHE A 247 9.15 -1.11 -13.92
CA PHE A 247 9.73 -0.59 -12.70
C PHE A 247 11.24 -0.33 -12.83
N GLU A 248 11.99 -1.19 -13.53
CA GLU A 248 13.45 -1.07 -13.63
C GLU A 248 13.91 0.24 -14.28
N HIS A 249 13.11 0.75 -15.23
CA HIS A 249 13.33 2.00 -15.97
C HIS A 249 13.05 3.27 -15.16
N LEU A 250 12.29 3.16 -14.05
CA LEU A 250 11.90 4.34 -13.29
C LEU A 250 13.12 5.05 -12.66
N ASN A 251 13.01 6.37 -12.56
CA ASN A 251 13.96 7.22 -11.86
C ASN A 251 13.48 7.55 -10.45
N ASN A 252 14.43 7.67 -9.52
CA ASN A 252 14.11 8.10 -8.16
C ASN A 252 13.71 9.57 -8.18
N LEU A 253 12.73 9.93 -7.35
CA LEU A 253 12.38 11.32 -7.07
C LEU A 253 13.62 12.07 -6.57
N GLY A 254 13.79 13.33 -6.96
CA GLY A 254 14.74 14.27 -6.38
C GLY A 254 14.43 14.61 -4.92
N ASN A 255 15.37 15.26 -4.24
CA ASN A 255 15.17 15.67 -2.85
C ASN A 255 14.01 16.67 -2.75
N CYS A 256 13.02 16.40 -1.88
CA CYS A 256 11.77 17.17 -1.77
C CYS A 256 10.93 17.29 -3.05
N GLU A 257 11.22 16.50 -4.10
CA GLU A 257 10.30 16.29 -5.21
C GLU A 257 9.07 15.54 -4.70
N PHE A 258 7.91 15.85 -5.26
CA PHE A 258 6.68 15.13 -5.03
C PHE A 258 5.95 14.82 -6.33
N ARG A 259 5.24 13.69 -6.35
CA ARG A 259 4.39 13.27 -7.46
C ARG A 259 2.97 13.11 -6.97
N VAL A 260 2.04 13.76 -7.67
CA VAL A 260 0.60 13.76 -7.40
C VAL A 260 -0.08 12.67 -8.20
N ILE A 261 -0.76 11.77 -7.49
CA ILE A 261 -1.72 10.83 -8.03
C ILE A 261 -3.10 11.44 -7.72
N GLU A 262 -3.83 11.89 -8.75
CA GLU A 262 -5.11 12.58 -8.57
C GLU A 262 -6.27 11.70 -9.03
N LEU A 263 -7.41 11.78 -8.33
CA LEU A 263 -8.63 11.11 -8.72
C LEU A 263 -9.28 11.86 -9.89
N GLY A 264 -9.39 11.16 -11.02
CA GLY A 264 -10.02 11.61 -12.25
C GLY A 264 -11.55 11.62 -12.17
N SER A 265 -12.19 12.27 -13.15
CA SER A 265 -13.64 12.44 -13.18
C SER A 265 -14.42 11.13 -13.28
N GLY A 266 -13.82 10.10 -13.87
CA GLY A 266 -14.43 8.78 -13.96
C GLY A 266 -14.20 7.90 -12.73
N GLY A 267 -13.40 8.34 -11.74
CA GLY A 267 -13.18 7.63 -10.48
C GLY A 267 -11.94 6.73 -10.45
N GLU A 268 -11.08 6.81 -11.47
CA GLU A 268 -9.74 6.22 -11.49
C GLU A 268 -8.67 7.24 -11.11
N TYR A 269 -7.58 6.77 -10.51
CA TYR A 269 -6.43 7.62 -10.17
C TYR A 269 -5.44 7.69 -11.33
N SER A 270 -4.86 8.87 -11.56
CA SER A 270 -3.90 9.10 -12.64
C SER A 270 -2.82 10.11 -12.26
N LEU A 271 -1.62 9.92 -12.81
CA LEU A 271 -0.55 10.91 -12.83
C LEU A 271 -0.79 12.01 -13.89
N ALA A 272 -1.44 11.67 -15.02
CA ALA A 272 -1.59 12.55 -16.18
C ALA A 272 -2.58 13.72 -15.96
N ILE A 273 -3.27 13.76 -14.81
CA ILE A 273 -4.12 14.89 -14.43
C ILE A 273 -3.27 16.09 -13.99
N HIS A 274 -2.16 15.82 -13.30
CA HIS A 274 -1.32 16.87 -12.73
C HIS A 274 0.02 17.03 -13.43
N HIS A 275 0.50 15.98 -14.09
CA HIS A 275 1.83 15.95 -14.69
C HIS A 275 1.75 15.85 -16.20
N THR A 276 2.67 16.54 -16.85
CA THR A 276 2.86 16.51 -18.29
C THR A 276 3.45 15.18 -18.74
N GLU A 277 3.33 14.90 -20.04
CA GLU A 277 3.97 13.74 -20.65
C GLU A 277 5.50 13.79 -20.53
N ASP A 278 6.09 14.97 -20.70
CA ASP A 278 7.55 15.14 -20.62
C ASP A 278 8.08 14.85 -19.21
N GLU A 279 7.39 15.31 -18.16
CA GLU A 279 7.73 14.97 -16.77
C GLU A 279 7.66 13.46 -16.54
N MET A 280 6.59 12.80 -17.01
CA MET A 280 6.45 11.35 -16.88
C MET A 280 7.56 10.59 -17.62
N ARG A 281 7.97 11.05 -18.82
CA ARG A 281 9.10 10.47 -19.57
C ARG A 281 10.42 10.66 -18.82
N GLU A 282 10.66 11.83 -18.25
CA GLU A 282 11.85 12.12 -17.44
C GLU A 282 11.94 11.18 -16.22
N TRP A 283 10.79 10.79 -15.68
CA TRP A 283 10.71 9.82 -14.59
C TRP A 283 10.91 8.36 -15.01
N GLY A 284 11.08 8.10 -16.30
CA GLY A 284 11.31 6.77 -16.86
C GLY A 284 10.03 5.99 -17.18
N LEU A 285 8.87 6.65 -17.29
CA LEU A 285 7.67 5.98 -17.80
C LEU A 285 7.80 5.79 -19.31
N ASP A 286 7.55 4.57 -19.78
CA ASP A 286 7.47 4.27 -21.21
C ASP A 286 6.16 4.79 -21.84
N SER A 287 6.04 4.66 -23.16
CA SER A 287 4.86 5.12 -23.90
C SER A 287 3.56 4.45 -23.47
N GLU A 288 3.62 3.18 -23.07
CA GLU A 288 2.44 2.41 -22.68
C GLU A 288 1.96 2.81 -21.28
N MET A 289 2.90 3.00 -20.34
CA MET A 289 2.61 3.56 -19.02
C MET A 289 1.94 4.93 -19.15
N ILE A 290 2.48 5.81 -19.99
CA ILE A 290 1.94 7.16 -20.21
C ILE A 290 0.56 7.11 -20.85
N ALA A 291 0.35 6.24 -21.84
CA ALA A 291 -0.96 6.04 -22.47
C ALA A 291 -2.00 5.57 -21.45
N ASP A 292 -1.64 4.61 -20.59
CA ASP A 292 -2.49 4.14 -19.49
C ASP A 292 -2.82 5.27 -18.51
N GLN A 293 -1.84 6.10 -18.12
CA GLN A 293 -2.11 7.26 -17.25
C GLN A 293 -3.09 8.25 -17.89
N LYS A 294 -2.93 8.56 -19.17
CA LYS A 294 -3.86 9.44 -19.90
C LYS A 294 -5.27 8.87 -19.98
N TRP A 295 -5.40 7.57 -20.22
CA TRP A 295 -6.68 6.88 -20.20
C TRP A 295 -7.33 6.93 -18.81
N ARG A 296 -6.58 6.60 -17.75
CA ARG A 296 -7.05 6.64 -16.35
C ARG A 296 -7.56 8.01 -15.91
N ALA A 297 -7.06 9.10 -16.48
CA ALA A 297 -7.52 10.45 -16.13
C ALA A 297 -9.02 10.67 -16.39
N HIS A 298 -9.60 9.89 -17.32
CA HIS A 298 -10.99 10.00 -17.74
C HIS A 298 -11.78 8.69 -17.64
N ALA A 299 -11.11 7.57 -17.33
CA ALA A 299 -11.72 6.25 -17.26
C ALA A 299 -12.75 6.14 -16.12
N ASN A 300 -13.88 5.51 -16.42
CA ASN A 300 -14.91 5.20 -15.43
C ASN A 300 -14.43 4.09 -14.49
N LYS A 301 -14.81 4.17 -13.22
CA LYS A 301 -14.44 3.20 -12.18
C LYS A 301 -14.83 1.78 -12.60
N GLY A 302 -13.85 0.88 -12.58
CA GLY A 302 -14.05 -0.52 -12.98
C GLY A 302 -14.12 -0.75 -14.49
N ALA A 303 -13.92 0.28 -15.32
CA ALA A 303 -13.67 0.09 -16.74
C ALA A 303 -12.33 -0.64 -16.93
N TRP A 304 -12.29 -1.53 -17.91
CA TRP A 304 -11.08 -2.23 -18.30
C TRP A 304 -10.42 -1.45 -19.42
N ASN A 305 -9.10 -1.29 -19.33
CA ASN A 305 -8.32 -0.82 -20.47
C ASN A 305 -8.01 -2.06 -21.33
N GLU A 306 -8.90 -2.37 -22.28
CA GLU A 306 -8.74 -3.50 -23.21
C GLU A 306 -7.48 -3.36 -24.08
N ASN A 307 -6.96 -2.14 -24.24
CA ASN A 307 -5.71 -1.88 -24.95
C ASN A 307 -4.47 -1.91 -24.03
N CYS A 308 -4.61 -2.37 -22.78
CA CYS A 308 -3.52 -2.48 -21.83
C CYS A 308 -2.87 -3.86 -22.02
N PRO A 309 -1.65 -3.96 -22.57
CA PRO A 309 -1.05 -5.25 -22.95
C PRO A 309 -0.93 -6.20 -21.75
N TRP A 310 -0.83 -5.68 -20.54
CA TRP A 310 -0.46 -6.40 -19.32
C TRP A 310 -1.55 -7.33 -18.74
N TYR A 311 -2.65 -7.59 -19.46
CA TYR A 311 -3.70 -8.49 -19.01
C TYR A 311 -4.28 -9.32 -20.16
N LEU A 312 -4.41 -10.63 -19.90
CA LEU A 312 -4.87 -11.71 -20.78
C LEU A 312 -4.11 -11.81 -22.12
N ASP A 313 -4.15 -10.78 -22.95
CA ASP A 313 -3.62 -10.79 -24.31
C ASP A 313 -2.08 -10.89 -24.35
N ALA A 314 -1.29 -10.19 -23.52
CA ALA A 314 0.18 -10.38 -23.56
C ALA A 314 0.65 -11.78 -23.11
N PHE A 315 -0.20 -12.55 -22.42
CA PHE A 315 0.16 -13.90 -21.98
C PHE A 315 -0.45 -14.99 -22.85
N PHE A 316 -1.55 -14.69 -23.55
CA PHE A 316 -2.38 -15.68 -24.25
C PHE A 316 -2.71 -15.28 -25.69
N ASP A 317 -2.05 -14.25 -26.26
CA ASP A 317 -2.15 -13.83 -27.67
C ASP A 317 -2.00 -14.96 -28.70
N HIS A 318 -1.30 -16.02 -28.31
CA HIS A 318 -1.03 -17.21 -29.11
C HIS A 318 -2.01 -18.35 -28.88
N LEU A 319 -2.93 -18.24 -27.91
CA LEU A 319 -3.97 -19.22 -27.69
C LEU A 319 -5.16 -18.94 -28.61
N ALA A 320 -5.80 -20.01 -29.09
CA ALA A 320 -6.99 -19.89 -29.93
C ALA A 320 -8.22 -19.54 -29.08
N ASP A 321 -9.11 -18.71 -29.62
CA ASP A 321 -10.32 -18.21 -28.93
C ASP A 321 -11.43 -19.26 -28.68
N SER A 322 -11.23 -20.53 -29.07
CA SER A 322 -12.32 -21.51 -29.13
C SER A 322 -12.11 -22.73 -28.23
N ASP A 323 -12.98 -22.88 -27.23
CA ASP A 323 -13.25 -24.15 -26.56
C ASP A 323 -14.19 -25.00 -27.45
N GLU A 324 -13.70 -25.48 -28.59
CA GLU A 324 -14.51 -26.24 -29.56
C GLU A 324 -14.87 -27.68 -29.11
N ASN A 325 -14.78 -28.02 -27.81
CA ASN A 325 -15.08 -29.37 -27.32
C ASN A 325 -15.79 -29.49 -25.94
N ASP A 326 -16.34 -28.43 -25.35
CA ASP A 326 -17.14 -28.58 -24.12
C ASP A 326 -18.65 -28.72 -24.44
N GLU A 327 -19.05 -29.93 -24.82
CA GLU A 327 -20.46 -30.35 -24.91
C GLU A 327 -21.15 -30.56 -23.55
N ASP A 328 -20.65 -30.01 -22.45
CA ASP A 328 -21.16 -30.26 -21.09
C ASP A 328 -21.59 -28.96 -20.35
N ASP A 329 -22.53 -28.21 -20.93
CA ASP A 329 -23.45 -27.40 -20.10
C ASP A 329 -24.84 -27.29 -20.74
N LYS A 330 -25.52 -28.44 -20.89
CA LYS A 330 -26.96 -28.47 -21.09
C LYS A 330 -27.66 -28.61 -19.75
N THR A 331 -28.05 -27.47 -19.19
CA THR A 331 -29.10 -27.40 -18.16
C THR A 331 -30.39 -28.05 -18.71
N PRO A 332 -31.02 -29.03 -18.03
CA PRO A 332 -32.27 -29.59 -18.49
C PRO A 332 -33.39 -28.55 -18.30
N ASN A 333 -34.03 -28.18 -19.40
CA ASN A 333 -35.25 -27.37 -19.40
C ASN A 333 -36.32 -28.01 -18.52
N ASP A 334 -36.73 -27.29 -17.48
CA ASP A 334 -37.95 -27.54 -16.72
C ASP A 334 -39.15 -27.17 -17.59
N ALA A 335 -39.63 -28.14 -18.38
CA ALA A 335 -40.87 -28.00 -19.14
C ALA A 335 -42.06 -28.41 -18.26
N SER A 336 -42.58 -27.44 -17.53
CA SER A 336 -43.98 -27.40 -17.06
C SER A 336 -44.37 -25.91 -17.02
N SER A 337 -45.47 -25.40 -17.57
CA SER A 337 -46.73 -26.00 -17.97
C SER A 337 -47.62 -24.96 -18.70
N ILE A 338 -48.29 -25.42 -19.76
CA ILE A 338 -49.73 -25.21 -20.08
C ILE A 338 -50.25 -23.93 -20.81
N SER A 339 -51.05 -24.26 -21.84
CA SER A 339 -52.20 -23.57 -22.51
C SER A 339 -51.90 -22.65 -23.70
N ALA A 340 -52.60 -22.76 -24.83
CA ALA A 340 -53.95 -23.30 -25.12
C ALA A 340 -54.02 -24.17 -26.37
#